data_AF-A0A7K2YPS2-F1
#
_entry.id   AF-A0A7K2YPS2-F1
#
_cell.length_a   1.000
_cell.length_b   1.000
_cell.length_c   1.000
_cell.angle_alpha   90.00
_cell.angle_beta   90.00
_cell.angle_gamma   90.00
#
_symmetry.space_group_name_H-M   'P 1'
#
loop_
_entity.id
_entity.type
_entity.pdbx_description
1 polymer ?
#
loop_
_entity_poly.entity_id
_entity_poly.type
_entity_poly.pdbx_seq_one_letter_code
_entity_poly.pdbx_strand_id
1 'polypeptide(L)'
;MAVVAAAPAPAFLPGVGAGAVEHMAASDARLAAVTAVGTHNTHDQPAYPYLTRAVDAGGSLIELDTWSHPAAGAWTVSHRRMAGNDDNCVAARTTADLRTGADDRDLGTCLDGLRIWLDAHPGHEPIVVKIELKNGFAQAVHRGPAALDTVIARRLGDHVYRPPADLLRKPDQGSYPTLDAAVQADNWPTRAEPGH
;
A
#
# COMPACT_ATOMS: atom_id res chain seq x y z
N MET A 1 -2.99 -1.20 -86.97
CA MET A 1 -3.03 -2.28 -85.95
C MET A 1 -2.15 -1.82 -84.79
N ALA A 2 -2.77 -1.39 -83.69
CA ALA A 2 -2.10 -1.10 -82.43
C ALA A 2 -3.12 -1.39 -81.31
N VAL A 3 -2.79 -2.35 -80.46
CA VAL A 3 -3.60 -2.76 -79.30
C VAL A 3 -3.09 -1.96 -78.10
N VAL A 4 -3.97 -1.20 -77.44
CA VAL A 4 -3.69 -0.57 -76.15
C VAL A 4 -4.48 -1.33 -75.10
N ALA A 5 -3.77 -1.98 -74.18
CA ALA A 5 -4.35 -2.69 -73.05
C ALA A 5 -4.72 -1.69 -71.94
N ALA A 6 -5.94 -1.77 -71.43
CA ALA A 6 -6.38 -1.03 -70.25
C ALA A 6 -6.02 -1.80 -68.98
N ALA A 7 -5.28 -1.17 -68.07
CA ALA A 7 -5.02 -1.70 -66.73
C ALA A 7 -6.19 -1.35 -65.78
N PRO A 8 -6.59 -2.23 -64.85
CA PRO A 8 -7.66 -1.94 -63.90
C PRO A 8 -7.17 -1.02 -62.78
N ALA A 9 -8.01 -0.07 -62.37
CA ALA A 9 -7.77 0.80 -61.23
C ALA A 9 -7.95 0.02 -59.90
N PRO A 10 -7.12 0.28 -58.88
CA PRO A 10 -7.25 -0.37 -57.59
C PRO A 10 -8.48 0.19 -56.84
N ALA A 11 -9.33 -0.70 -56.34
CA ALA A 11 -10.41 -0.36 -55.43
C ALA A 11 -9.82 -0.04 -54.04
N PHE A 12 -10.04 1.18 -53.56
CA PHE A 12 -9.75 1.56 -52.18
C PHE A 12 -10.76 0.88 -51.25
N LEU A 13 -10.28 -0.07 -50.44
CA LEU A 13 -11.02 -0.56 -49.28
C LEU A 13 -10.88 0.48 -48.16
N PRO A 14 -11.97 0.92 -47.52
CA PRO A 14 -11.87 1.78 -46.35
C PRO A 14 -11.14 1.01 -45.25
N GLY A 15 -9.99 1.52 -44.83
CA GLY A 15 -9.22 0.96 -43.74
C GLY A 15 -10.07 0.95 -42.48
N VAL A 16 -10.21 -0.22 -41.86
CA VAL A 16 -10.67 -0.34 -40.48
C VAL A 16 -9.67 0.46 -39.64
N GLY A 17 -10.11 1.62 -39.14
CA GLY A 17 -9.30 2.40 -38.22
C GLY A 17 -8.95 1.50 -37.04
N ALA A 18 -7.67 1.23 -36.83
CA ALA A 18 -7.20 0.70 -35.58
C ALA A 18 -7.63 1.73 -34.52
N GLY A 19 -8.68 1.41 -33.75
CA GLY A 19 -9.04 2.19 -32.58
C GLY A 19 -7.78 2.31 -31.75
N ALA A 20 -7.33 3.54 -31.48
CA ALA A 20 -6.25 3.76 -30.55
C ALA A 20 -6.67 3.10 -29.24
N VAL A 21 -5.97 2.04 -28.84
CA VAL A 21 -5.99 1.58 -27.46
C VAL A 21 -5.37 2.71 -26.67
N GLU A 22 -6.23 3.51 -26.04
CA GLU A 22 -5.81 4.56 -25.13
C GLU A 22 -5.05 3.88 -23.99
N HIS A 23 -3.76 4.15 -23.91
CA HIS A 23 -2.90 3.59 -22.86
C HIS A 23 -3.24 4.35 -21.59
N MET A 24 -4.12 3.79 -20.76
CA MET A 24 -4.41 4.36 -19.45
C MET A 24 -3.12 4.35 -18.63
N ALA A 25 -2.77 5.49 -18.04
CA ALA A 25 -1.59 5.54 -17.20
C ALA A 25 -1.79 4.58 -16.02
N ALA A 26 -0.73 3.88 -15.60
CA ALA A 26 -0.83 2.93 -14.48
C ALA A 26 -1.32 3.60 -13.18
N SER A 27 -1.15 4.92 -13.07
CA SER A 27 -1.64 5.79 -12.00
C SER A 27 -3.16 5.95 -11.98
N ASP A 28 -3.83 5.84 -13.13
CA ASP A 28 -5.28 6.03 -13.26
C ASP A 28 -6.06 4.74 -12.96
N ALA A 29 -5.35 3.61 -12.84
CA ALA A 29 -5.96 2.35 -12.45
C ALA A 29 -6.41 2.40 -10.98
N ARG A 30 -7.64 1.93 -10.73
CA ARG A 30 -8.15 1.70 -9.37
C ARG A 30 -7.33 0.64 -8.66
N LEU A 31 -7.16 0.78 -7.35
CA LEU A 31 -6.39 -0.17 -6.54
C LEU A 31 -6.86 -1.62 -6.70
N ALA A 32 -8.18 -1.84 -6.83
CA ALA A 32 -8.75 -3.17 -7.04
C ALA A 32 -8.45 -3.79 -8.42
N ALA A 33 -8.02 -3.00 -9.40
CA ALA A 33 -7.72 -3.43 -10.76
C ALA A 33 -6.23 -3.68 -11.01
N VAL A 34 -5.40 -3.64 -9.95
CA VAL A 34 -3.93 -3.70 -10.06
C VAL A 34 -3.40 -4.97 -9.42
N THR A 35 -2.45 -5.61 -10.08
CA THR A 35 -1.61 -6.65 -9.47
C THR A 35 -0.29 -6.02 -9.04
N ALA A 36 0.10 -6.26 -7.80
CA ALA A 36 1.28 -5.67 -7.20
C ALA A 36 2.12 -6.72 -6.44
N VAL A 37 3.38 -6.41 -6.16
CA VAL A 37 4.32 -7.31 -5.48
C VAL A 37 4.60 -6.81 -4.07
N GLY A 38 4.49 -7.72 -3.11
CA GLY A 38 4.81 -7.49 -1.70
C GLY A 38 6.00 -8.34 -1.24
N THR A 39 6.72 -7.86 -0.23
CA THR A 39 7.76 -8.67 0.42
C THR A 39 7.17 -9.33 1.66
N HIS A 40 7.20 -10.67 1.72
CA HIS A 40 6.79 -11.40 2.92
C HIS A 40 7.78 -11.20 4.07
N ASN A 41 7.29 -11.03 5.29
CA ASN A 41 8.10 -10.72 6.49
C ASN A 41 9.09 -9.56 6.26
N THR A 42 8.63 -8.44 5.71
CA THR A 42 9.54 -7.33 5.33
C THR A 42 10.36 -6.77 6.49
N HIS A 43 9.83 -6.87 7.71
CA HIS A 43 10.53 -6.50 8.93
C HIS A 43 11.78 -7.36 9.22
N ASP A 44 11.94 -8.53 8.59
CA ASP A 44 13.10 -9.40 8.78
C ASP A 44 14.32 -8.86 8.02
N GLN A 45 15.47 -8.88 8.69
CA GLN A 45 16.70 -8.22 8.27
C GLN A 45 17.38 -8.79 7.00
N PRO A 46 17.30 -10.10 6.68
CA PRO A 46 18.02 -10.67 5.54
C PRO A 46 17.64 -10.07 4.19
N ALA A 47 16.38 -9.64 4.02
CA ALA A 47 15.91 -9.03 2.78
C ALA A 47 16.26 -7.54 2.69
N TYR A 48 16.07 -6.82 3.79
CA TYR A 48 16.30 -5.38 3.88
C TYR A 48 16.95 -5.02 5.22
N PRO A 49 18.13 -4.38 5.23
CA PRO A 49 18.74 -3.93 6.49
C PRO A 49 17.95 -2.86 7.25
N TYR A 50 17.04 -2.16 6.56
CA TYR A 50 16.12 -1.18 7.16
C TYR A 50 14.75 -1.31 6.49
N LEU A 51 13.65 -1.29 7.26
CA LEU A 51 12.29 -1.53 6.75
C LEU A 51 11.97 -0.67 5.51
N THR A 52 12.27 0.62 5.57
CA THR A 52 11.93 1.55 4.50
C THR A 52 12.81 1.42 3.24
N ARG A 53 13.81 0.53 3.23
CA ARG A 53 14.48 0.11 1.98
C ARG A 53 13.55 -0.71 1.08
N ALA A 54 12.59 -1.42 1.66
CA ALA A 54 11.63 -2.21 0.88
C ALA A 54 10.75 -1.31 0.01
N VAL A 55 10.34 -0.16 0.54
CA VAL A 55 9.52 0.81 -0.19
C VAL A 55 10.36 1.64 -1.17
N ASP A 56 11.62 1.97 -0.84
CA ASP A 56 12.57 2.56 -1.82
C ASP A 56 12.77 1.66 -3.05
N ALA A 57 12.75 0.33 -2.84
CA ALA A 57 12.91 -0.66 -3.90
C ALA A 57 11.64 -0.82 -4.77
N GLY A 58 10.59 -0.03 -4.52
CA GLY A 58 9.31 -0.10 -5.24
C GLY A 58 8.35 -1.16 -4.69
N GLY A 59 8.58 -1.66 -3.47
CA GLY A 59 7.67 -2.58 -2.80
C GLY A 59 6.31 -1.93 -2.53
N SER A 60 5.25 -2.52 -3.08
CA SER A 60 3.87 -2.03 -2.93
C SER A 60 3.15 -2.58 -1.68
N LEU A 61 3.75 -3.60 -1.05
CA LEU A 61 3.29 -4.16 0.21
C LEU A 61 4.48 -4.49 1.10
N ILE A 62 4.36 -4.09 2.37
CA ILE A 62 5.26 -4.49 3.44
C ILE A 62 4.50 -5.28 4.51
N GLU A 63 5.21 -6.12 5.25
CA GLU A 63 4.64 -7.00 6.26
C GLU A 63 5.34 -6.90 7.62
N LEU A 64 4.53 -6.74 8.67
CA LEU A 64 4.95 -6.63 10.08
C LEU A 64 4.30 -7.73 10.92
N ASP A 65 5.10 -8.70 11.39
CA ASP A 65 4.64 -9.77 12.30
C ASP A 65 4.54 -9.21 13.71
N THR A 66 3.31 -9.02 14.19
CA THR A 66 3.01 -8.24 15.39
C THR A 66 2.47 -9.12 16.51
N TRP A 67 2.96 -8.91 17.74
CA TRP A 67 2.55 -9.67 18.94
C TRP A 67 1.94 -8.80 20.05
N SER A 68 0.91 -9.32 20.71
CA SER A 68 0.22 -8.73 21.87
C SER A 68 0.81 -9.15 23.22
N HIS A 69 2.12 -9.03 23.46
CA HIS A 69 2.71 -9.59 24.69
C HIS A 69 2.32 -8.80 25.95
N PRO A 70 1.80 -9.44 27.02
CA PRO A 70 1.36 -8.77 28.26
C PRO A 70 2.43 -7.94 28.97
N ALA A 71 3.68 -8.42 28.97
CA ALA A 71 4.78 -7.71 29.62
C ALA A 71 5.40 -6.63 28.73
N ALA A 72 5.03 -6.56 27.45
CA ALA A 72 5.52 -5.54 26.54
C ALA A 72 4.65 -4.28 26.64
N GLY A 73 5.27 -3.13 26.92
CA GLY A 73 4.60 -1.83 26.94
C GLY A 73 4.04 -1.39 25.59
N ALA A 74 4.51 -2.00 24.49
CA ALA A 74 4.04 -1.79 23.12
C ALA A 74 3.67 -3.12 22.41
N TRP A 75 3.13 -3.03 21.20
CA TRP A 75 3.02 -4.17 20.28
C TRP A 75 4.41 -4.47 19.73
N THR A 76 4.92 -5.69 19.90
CA THR A 76 6.27 -6.03 19.44
C THR A 76 6.25 -6.56 18.02
N VAL A 77 7.36 -6.41 17.29
CA VAL A 77 7.50 -6.87 15.89
C VAL A 77 8.56 -7.95 15.79
N SER A 78 8.21 -9.16 15.38
CA SER A 78 9.19 -10.23 15.18
C SER A 78 8.57 -11.47 14.55
N HIS A 79 9.37 -12.21 13.80
CA HIS A 79 8.93 -13.46 13.17
C HIS A 79 8.68 -14.60 14.19
N ARG A 80 9.44 -14.67 15.29
CA ARG A 80 9.46 -15.83 16.21
C ARG A 80 9.41 -15.50 17.69
N ARG A 81 9.95 -14.36 18.09
CA ARG A 81 9.95 -13.89 19.48
C ARG A 81 8.60 -13.29 19.79
N MET A 82 7.87 -13.93 20.70
CA MET A 82 6.63 -13.40 21.24
C MET A 82 6.88 -12.23 22.19
N ALA A 83 7.98 -12.24 22.94
CA ALA A 83 8.37 -11.19 23.88
C ALA A 83 9.69 -10.54 23.40
N GLY A 84 9.62 -9.25 23.06
CA GLY A 84 10.72 -8.51 22.43
C GLY A 84 10.54 -8.38 20.92
N ASN A 85 11.32 -7.50 20.30
CA ASN A 85 11.33 -7.35 18.85
C ASN A 85 12.55 -8.04 18.23
N ASP A 86 12.50 -8.22 16.91
CA ASP A 86 13.53 -8.81 16.06
C ASP A 86 13.17 -8.38 14.64
N ASP A 87 13.54 -7.15 14.31
CA ASP A 87 13.13 -6.47 13.09
C ASP A 87 14.22 -5.51 12.60
N ASN A 88 13.97 -4.90 11.44
CA ASN A 88 14.83 -3.92 10.79
C ASN A 88 14.30 -2.48 10.89
N CYS A 89 13.40 -2.18 11.83
CA CYS A 89 12.91 -0.83 12.06
C CYS A 89 13.90 -0.04 12.91
N VAL A 90 14.01 1.27 12.69
CA VAL A 90 14.90 2.15 13.47
C VAL A 90 14.10 3.29 14.09
N ALA A 91 14.57 3.82 15.23
CA ALA A 91 13.97 4.96 15.90
C ALA A 91 14.29 6.29 15.17
N ALA A 92 13.87 6.37 13.91
CA ALA A 92 14.11 7.53 13.06
C ALA A 92 13.34 8.76 13.55
N ARG A 93 13.96 9.93 13.47
CA ARG A 93 13.33 11.23 13.73
C ARG A 93 13.36 12.14 12.51
N THR A 94 14.28 11.87 11.59
CA THR A 94 14.48 12.56 10.32
C THR A 94 14.67 11.53 9.20
N THR A 95 14.60 11.99 7.95
CA THR A 95 14.87 11.15 6.77
C THR A 95 16.29 10.58 6.78
N ALA A 96 17.27 11.31 7.30
CA ALA A 96 18.65 10.83 7.44
C ALA A 96 18.75 9.65 8.42
N ASP A 97 17.89 9.60 9.44
CA ASP A 97 17.90 8.54 10.44
C ASP A 97 17.34 7.21 9.88
N LEU A 98 16.53 7.24 8.80
CA LEU A 98 15.86 6.05 8.23
C LEU A 98 16.83 4.93 7.79
N ARG A 99 18.12 5.23 7.67
CA ARG A 99 19.16 4.32 7.18
C ARG A 99 20.29 4.14 8.20
N THR A 100 20.03 4.48 9.46
CA THR A 100 21.05 4.49 10.51
C THR A 100 20.46 4.08 11.86
N GLY A 101 21.34 3.76 12.80
CA GLY A 101 20.95 3.45 14.18
C GLY A 101 20.69 1.98 14.42
N ALA A 102 20.42 1.67 15.69
CA ALA A 102 20.07 0.32 16.13
C ALA A 102 18.62 0.00 15.78
N ASP A 103 18.43 -1.25 15.35
CA ASP A 103 17.16 -1.85 15.00
C ASP A 103 16.39 -2.34 16.25
N ASP A 104 15.54 -3.37 16.14
CA ASP A 104 14.76 -3.98 17.24
C ASP A 104 13.75 -3.00 17.88
N ARG A 105 12.65 -2.70 17.16
CA ARG A 105 11.68 -1.68 17.56
C ARG A 105 10.24 -2.16 17.59
N ASP A 106 9.44 -1.49 18.41
CA ASP A 106 8.00 -1.77 18.47
C ASP A 106 7.27 -1.32 17.20
N LEU A 107 6.03 -1.81 17.03
CA LEU A 107 5.19 -1.48 15.88
C LEU A 107 5.03 0.04 15.72
N GLY A 108 4.85 0.78 16.81
CA GLY A 108 4.66 2.23 16.76
C GLY A 108 5.86 2.93 16.14
N THR A 109 7.07 2.48 16.48
CA THR A 109 8.33 2.99 15.95
C THR A 109 8.55 2.60 14.50
N CYS A 110 8.19 1.37 14.10
CA CYS A 110 8.16 0.98 12.68
C CYS A 110 7.27 1.92 11.86
N LEU A 111 6.08 2.23 12.38
CA LEU A 111 5.13 3.15 11.74
C LEU A 111 5.63 4.60 11.72
N ASP A 112 6.35 5.07 12.74
CA ASP A 112 7.00 6.38 12.71
C ASP A 112 8.03 6.48 11.57
N GLY A 113 8.85 5.45 11.39
CA GLY A 113 9.80 5.37 10.28
C GLY A 113 9.10 5.38 8.92
N LEU A 114 7.98 4.67 8.78
CA LEU A 114 7.17 4.72 7.57
C LEU A 114 6.57 6.12 7.34
N ARG A 115 6.00 6.77 8.37
CA ARG A 115 5.48 8.15 8.25
C ARG A 115 6.56 9.11 7.76
N ILE A 116 7.75 9.07 8.34
CA ILE A 116 8.86 9.94 7.92
C ILE A 116 9.21 9.70 6.44
N TRP A 117 9.15 8.46 5.97
CA TRP A 117 9.34 8.14 4.56
C TRP A 117 8.20 8.71 3.70
N LEU A 118 6.94 8.52 4.10
CA LEU A 118 5.76 9.03 3.36
C LEU A 118 5.81 10.56 3.24
N ASP A 119 6.11 11.26 4.34
CA ASP A 119 6.26 12.73 4.39
C ASP A 119 7.35 13.23 3.41
N ALA A 120 8.39 12.44 3.18
CA ALA A 120 9.51 12.77 2.30
C ALA A 120 9.28 12.42 0.83
N HIS A 121 8.21 11.69 0.50
CA HIS A 121 7.91 11.21 -0.85
C HIS A 121 6.49 11.63 -1.27
N PRO A 122 6.22 12.93 -1.44
CA PRO A 122 4.91 13.37 -1.93
C PRO A 122 4.62 12.75 -3.30
N GLY A 123 3.42 12.19 -3.45
CA GLY A 123 3.04 11.46 -4.67
C GLY A 123 3.60 10.04 -4.75
N HIS A 124 4.05 9.46 -3.62
CA HIS A 124 4.36 8.04 -3.57
C HIS A 124 3.15 7.19 -3.98
N GLU A 125 3.42 6.02 -4.57
CA GLU A 125 2.40 5.03 -4.82
C GLU A 125 1.81 4.49 -3.50
N PRO A 126 0.54 4.07 -3.45
CA PRO A 126 -0.05 3.50 -2.24
C PRO A 126 0.73 2.28 -1.74
N ILE A 127 1.03 2.26 -0.45
CA ILE A 127 1.71 1.15 0.22
C ILE A 127 0.71 0.40 1.09
N VAL A 128 0.56 -0.90 0.84
CA VAL A 128 -0.22 -1.79 1.70
C VAL A 128 0.66 -2.23 2.87
N VAL A 129 0.25 -1.95 4.10
CA VAL A 129 0.92 -2.48 5.30
C VAL A 129 0.13 -3.68 5.80
N LYS A 130 0.63 -4.90 5.55
CA LYS A 130 0.08 -6.12 6.12
C LYS A 130 0.55 -6.25 7.57
N ILE A 131 -0.37 -6.21 8.51
CA ILE A 131 -0.10 -6.46 9.94
C ILE A 131 -0.59 -7.88 10.26
N GLU A 132 0.34 -8.81 10.50
CA GLU A 132 0.02 -10.17 10.94
C GLU A 132 -0.02 -10.21 12.47
N LEU A 133 -1.21 -10.34 13.07
CA LEU A 133 -1.36 -10.49 14.52
C LEU A 133 -1.08 -11.93 14.95
N LYS A 134 0.18 -12.22 15.28
CA LYS A 134 0.70 -13.58 15.50
C LYS A 134 -0.02 -14.37 16.59
N ASN A 135 -0.48 -13.69 17.63
CA ASN A 135 -1.27 -14.27 18.73
C ASN A 135 -2.67 -13.65 18.85
N GLY A 136 -3.13 -12.98 17.79
CA GLY A 136 -4.39 -12.24 17.80
C GLY A 136 -4.40 -11.04 18.73
N PHE A 137 -5.59 -10.48 18.95
CA PHE A 137 -5.81 -9.39 19.90
C PHE A 137 -5.85 -9.90 21.35
N ALA A 138 -5.30 -9.13 22.28
CA ALA A 138 -5.33 -9.41 23.71
C ALA A 138 -5.90 -8.22 24.50
N GLN A 139 -7.23 -8.17 24.59
CA GLN A 139 -7.94 -7.05 25.25
C GLN A 139 -7.58 -6.89 26.73
N ALA A 140 -7.33 -7.99 27.43
CA ALA A 140 -6.97 -7.99 28.86
C ALA A 140 -5.67 -7.21 29.15
N VAL A 141 -4.85 -6.96 28.13
CA VAL A 141 -3.59 -6.21 28.22
C VAL A 141 -3.59 -4.96 27.33
N HIS A 142 -4.79 -4.45 27.02
CA HIS A 142 -4.99 -3.25 26.19
C HIS A 142 -4.38 -3.36 24.78
N ARG A 143 -4.47 -4.56 24.18
CA ARG A 143 -4.04 -4.88 22.82
C ARG A 143 -5.22 -5.36 21.97
N GLY A 144 -6.32 -4.61 22.01
CA GLY A 144 -7.52 -4.86 21.20
C GLY A 144 -7.53 -4.14 19.84
N PRO A 145 -8.58 -4.35 19.03
CA PRO A 145 -8.77 -3.64 17.77
C PRO A 145 -8.67 -2.11 17.91
N ALA A 146 -9.44 -1.51 18.84
CA ALA A 146 -9.40 -0.05 19.05
C ALA A 146 -8.01 0.46 19.51
N ALA A 147 -7.23 -0.37 20.19
CA ALA A 147 -5.87 -0.01 20.58
C ALA A 147 -4.93 -0.03 19.37
N LEU A 148 -5.09 -0.99 18.46
CA LEU A 148 -4.36 -1.02 17.19
C LEU A 148 -4.73 0.20 16.33
N ASP A 149 -6.02 0.50 16.18
CA ASP A 149 -6.49 1.69 15.46
C ASP A 149 -5.88 2.97 16.06
N THR A 150 -5.83 3.05 17.39
CA THR A 150 -5.23 4.19 18.09
C THR A 150 -3.74 4.32 17.78
N VAL A 151 -2.99 3.22 17.74
CA VAL A 151 -1.56 3.24 17.38
C VAL A 151 -1.40 3.68 15.93
N ILE A 152 -2.14 3.09 15.00
CA ILE A 152 -2.07 3.43 13.57
C ILE A 152 -2.42 4.90 13.35
N ALA A 153 -3.54 5.37 13.88
CA ALA A 153 -3.98 6.75 13.74
C ALA A 153 -3.00 7.76 14.35
N ARG A 154 -2.44 7.46 15.53
CA ARG A 154 -1.44 8.34 16.16
C ARG A 154 -0.13 8.41 15.39
N ARG A 155 0.26 7.33 14.72
CA ARG A 155 1.60 7.21 14.10
C ARG A 155 1.60 7.59 12.64
N LEU A 156 0.56 7.26 11.89
CA LEU A 156 0.45 7.55 10.46
C LEU A 156 -0.47 8.73 10.15
N GLY A 157 -1.39 9.10 11.06
CA GLY A 157 -2.28 10.23 10.85
C GLY A 157 -3.06 10.08 9.55
N ASP A 158 -3.03 11.13 8.73
CA ASP A 158 -3.81 11.26 7.50
C ASP A 158 -3.25 10.47 6.30
N HIS A 159 -2.05 9.89 6.46
CA HIS A 159 -1.52 8.94 5.47
C HIS A 159 -2.33 7.64 5.31
N VAL A 160 -3.30 7.40 6.19
CA VAL A 160 -4.09 6.17 6.19
C VAL A 160 -5.38 6.39 5.41
N TYR A 161 -5.59 5.58 4.37
CA TYR A 161 -6.91 5.33 3.80
C TYR A 161 -7.71 4.44 4.77
N ARG A 162 -8.83 4.92 5.29
CA ARG A 162 -9.58 4.34 6.42
C ARG A 162 -10.94 3.77 5.98
N PRO A 163 -11.04 2.49 5.61
CA PRO A 163 -12.32 1.80 5.59
C PRO A 163 -12.90 1.69 7.02
N PRO A 164 -14.21 1.86 7.22
CA PRO A 164 -15.24 2.05 6.21
C PRO A 164 -15.42 3.50 5.72
N ALA A 165 -14.90 4.49 6.45
CA ALA A 165 -15.18 5.90 6.22
C ALA A 165 -14.86 6.37 4.78
N ASP A 166 -13.69 5.98 4.27
CA ASP A 166 -13.28 6.42 2.93
C ASP A 166 -13.90 5.58 1.81
N LEU A 167 -13.94 4.25 1.97
CA LEU A 167 -14.47 3.36 0.93
C LEU A 167 -15.99 3.46 0.74
N LEU A 168 -16.74 3.83 1.78
CA LEU A 168 -18.19 4.03 1.64
C LEU A 168 -18.54 5.38 1.00
N ARG A 169 -17.65 6.38 1.03
CA ARG A 169 -17.95 7.72 0.51
C ARG A 169 -18.04 7.68 -1.01
N LYS A 170 -19.15 8.18 -1.54
CA LYS A 170 -19.35 8.33 -2.98
C LYS A 170 -18.70 9.63 -3.50
N PRO A 171 -18.35 9.70 -4.79
CA PRO A 171 -17.89 10.94 -5.41
C PRO A 171 -18.90 12.10 -5.33
N ASP A 172 -20.20 11.80 -5.28
CA ASP A 172 -21.30 12.77 -5.19
C ASP A 172 -21.63 13.21 -3.75
N GLN A 173 -20.72 12.94 -2.79
CA GLN A 173 -20.88 13.22 -1.35
C GLN A 173 -21.93 12.36 -0.63
N GLY A 174 -22.52 11.36 -1.30
CA GLY A 174 -23.32 10.32 -0.66
C GLY A 174 -22.48 9.21 0.00
N SER A 175 -23.15 8.16 0.46
CA SER A 175 -22.50 6.96 1.00
C SER A 175 -23.14 5.69 0.45
N TYR A 176 -22.34 4.63 0.26
CA TYR A 176 -22.83 3.28 0.00
C TYR A 176 -23.36 2.65 1.30
N PRO A 177 -24.38 1.78 1.22
CA PRO A 177 -24.98 1.17 2.41
C PRO A 177 -24.07 0.12 3.07
N THR A 178 -23.16 -0.49 2.30
CA THR A 178 -22.22 -1.52 2.75
C THR A 178 -20.90 -1.42 1.99
N LEU A 179 -19.83 -1.98 2.56
CA LEU A 179 -18.53 -2.05 1.88
C LEU A 179 -18.64 -2.90 0.61
N ASP A 180 -19.38 -4.01 0.66
CA ASP A 180 -19.65 -4.83 -0.52
C ASP A 180 -20.30 -4.01 -1.64
N ALA A 181 -21.34 -3.22 -1.33
CA ALA A 181 -21.98 -2.35 -2.33
C ALA A 181 -21.01 -1.30 -2.90
N ALA A 182 -20.10 -0.76 -2.10
CA ALA A 182 -19.07 0.16 -2.57
C ALA A 182 -18.05 -0.53 -3.50
N VAL A 183 -17.59 -1.73 -3.14
CA VAL A 183 -16.61 -2.49 -3.93
C VAL A 183 -17.23 -2.98 -5.24
N GLN A 184 -18.48 -3.47 -5.23
CA GLN A 184 -19.19 -3.88 -6.45
C GLN A 184 -19.47 -2.70 -7.39
N ALA A 185 -19.54 -1.48 -6.84
CA ALA A 185 -19.62 -0.24 -7.62
C ALA A 185 -18.25 0.33 -8.04
N ASP A 186 -17.17 -0.43 -7.83
CA ASP A 186 -15.79 -0.07 -8.18
C ASP A 186 -15.32 1.25 -7.53
N ASN A 187 -15.64 1.42 -6.23
CA ASN A 187 -15.35 2.65 -5.48
C ASN A 187 -13.97 2.66 -4.78
N TRP A 188 -13.06 1.75 -5.14
CA TRP A 188 -11.67 1.88 -4.68
C TRP A 188 -11.01 3.08 -5.36
N PRO A 189 -10.14 3.82 -4.63
CA PRO A 189 -9.44 4.93 -5.23
C PRO A 189 -8.50 4.49 -6.34
N THR A 190 -8.15 5.43 -7.21
CA THR A 190 -7.05 5.26 -8.16
C THR A 190 -5.70 5.26 -7.44
N ARG A 191 -4.66 4.79 -8.13
CA ARG A 191 -3.29 4.82 -7.59
C ARG A 191 -2.74 6.25 -7.44
N ALA A 192 -3.23 7.19 -8.25
CA ALA A 192 -2.86 8.60 -8.21
C ALA A 192 -3.59 9.39 -7.11
N GLU A 193 -4.72 8.88 -6.61
CA GLU A 193 -5.52 9.60 -5.64
C GLU A 193 -4.79 9.67 -4.29
N PRO A 194 -4.58 10.88 -3.74
CA PRO A 194 -4.04 11.01 -2.39
C PRO A 194 -5.02 10.35 -1.41
N GLY A 195 -4.49 9.51 -0.50
CA GLY A 195 -5.16 9.34 0.79
C GLY A 195 -5.32 10.73 1.40
N HIS A 196 -6.55 11.09 1.76
CA HIS A 196 -7.01 12.45 2.07
C HIS A 196 -6.10 13.29 2.97
#